data_AF-A0A419DC83-F1
#
_entry.id   AF-A0A419DC83-F1
#
_cell.length_a   1.000
_cell.length_b   1.000
_cell.length_c   1.000
_cell.angle_alpha   90.00
_cell.angle_beta   90.00
_cell.angle_gamma   90.00
#
_symmetry.space_group_name_H-M   'P 1'
#
loop_
_entity.id
_entity.type
_entity.pdbx_description
1 polymer ?
#
loop_
_entity_poly.entity_id
_entity_poly.type
_entity_poly.pdbx_seq_one_letter_code
_entity_poly.pdbx_strand_id
1 'polypeptide(L)'
;MYSRLHNDNIGSVSSGTMRPEDLIPAFLWELEHQSKLLKGHKGLIEEINTRMESDEYYETEDADYDLEALFDALNEYCMPYFYFGAHPGDGADFGYWLCEDFKYNFDGLKVDDLSDIPTGYTGEVLQVNDHGNMTLYYCSLGRLYEIWSIV
;
A
#
# COMPACT_ATOMS: atom_id res chain seq x y z
N MET A 1 15.21 9.36 5.91
CA MET A 1 15.47 9.94 4.58
C MET A 1 14.61 9.16 3.61
N TYR A 2 13.47 9.70 3.20
CA TYR A 2 12.57 9.03 2.28
C TYR A 2 13.28 8.94 0.93
N SER A 3 13.71 7.74 0.52
CA SER A 3 14.07 7.49 -0.87
C SER A 3 12.84 7.71 -1.73
N ARG A 4 12.95 8.17 -2.98
CA ARG A 4 11.84 8.26 -3.94
C ARG A 4 11.04 6.95 -3.93
N LEU A 5 9.93 6.93 -3.21
CA LEU A 5 8.93 5.89 -3.32
C LEU A 5 8.18 6.26 -4.59
N HIS A 6 8.26 5.42 -5.62
CA HIS A 6 7.41 5.61 -6.78
C HIS A 6 5.99 5.20 -6.37
N ASN A 7 5.00 5.86 -6.96
CA ASN A 7 3.56 5.64 -6.77
C ASN A 7 3.08 4.25 -7.24
N ASP A 8 3.99 3.31 -7.47
CA ASP A 8 3.77 2.09 -8.24
C ASP A 8 2.79 1.14 -7.54
N ASN A 9 2.61 1.29 -6.23
CA ASN A 9 1.75 0.45 -5.40
C ASN A 9 0.52 1.23 -4.86
N ILE A 10 -0.17 2.06 -5.65
CA ILE A 10 -1.46 2.64 -5.24
C ILE A 10 -2.59 2.02 -6.05
N GLY A 11 -3.63 1.55 -5.36
CA GLY A 11 -4.86 1.07 -5.98
C GLY A 11 -4.97 -0.45 -6.02
N SER A 12 -5.86 -0.92 -6.88
CA SER A 12 -6.28 -2.33 -6.98
C SER A 12 -5.17 -3.26 -7.45
N VAL A 13 -5.07 -4.40 -6.79
CA VAL A 13 -4.27 -5.58 -7.13
C VAL A 13 -5.17 -6.71 -7.61
N SER A 14 -6.34 -6.90 -7.00
CA SER A 14 -7.35 -7.87 -7.42
C SER A 14 -8.75 -7.30 -7.21
N SER A 15 -9.64 -7.44 -8.19
CA SER A 15 -10.98 -6.83 -8.14
C SER A 15 -12.08 -7.81 -8.53
N GLY A 16 -13.24 -7.71 -7.87
CA GLY A 16 -14.46 -8.45 -8.20
C GLY A 16 -14.48 -9.91 -7.73
N THR A 17 -13.57 -10.30 -6.84
CA THR A 17 -13.51 -11.65 -6.27
C THR A 17 -13.04 -11.62 -4.82
N MET A 18 -13.48 -12.62 -4.06
CA MET A 18 -13.03 -12.91 -2.70
C MET A 18 -12.54 -14.36 -2.57
N ARG A 19 -12.37 -15.07 -3.69
CA ARG A 19 -12.00 -16.49 -3.70
C ARG A 19 -10.49 -16.63 -3.53
N PRO A 20 -10.00 -17.51 -2.63
CA PRO A 20 -8.56 -17.78 -2.50
C PRO A 20 -7.90 -18.18 -3.82
N GLU A 21 -8.61 -18.92 -4.68
CA GLU A 21 -8.21 -19.33 -6.03
C GLU A 21 -7.79 -18.16 -6.92
N ASP A 22 -8.42 -16.99 -6.75
CA ASP A 22 -8.11 -15.78 -7.50
C ASP A 22 -7.15 -14.86 -6.73
N LEU A 23 -7.33 -14.75 -5.40
CA LEU A 23 -6.57 -13.82 -4.56
C LEU A 23 -5.12 -14.25 -4.33
N ILE A 24 -4.88 -15.51 -3.97
CA ILE A 24 -3.53 -15.99 -3.63
C ILE A 24 -2.58 -15.83 -4.82
N PRO A 25 -2.93 -16.23 -6.07
CA PRO A 25 -2.05 -16.00 -7.21
C PRO A 25 -1.79 -14.51 -7.49
N ALA A 26 -2.81 -13.66 -7.37
CA ALA A 26 -2.66 -12.22 -7.59
C ALA A 26 -1.72 -11.59 -6.55
N PHE A 27 -1.87 -11.97 -5.29
CA PHE A 27 -1.07 -11.44 -4.18
C PHE A 27 0.36 -11.95 -4.22
N LEU A 28 0.58 -13.22 -4.60
CA LEU A 28 1.93 -13.74 -4.85
C LEU A 28 2.62 -12.97 -5.97
N TRP A 29 1.94 -12.75 -7.09
CA TRP A 29 2.49 -11.99 -8.21
C TRP A 29 2.88 -10.58 -7.74
N GLU A 30 2.00 -9.88 -7.03
CA GLU A 30 2.29 -8.56 -6.49
C GLU A 30 3.49 -8.57 -5.52
N LEU A 31 3.55 -9.57 -4.63
CA LEU A 31 4.64 -9.70 -3.66
C LEU A 31 5.98 -9.97 -4.35
N GLU A 32 6.01 -10.85 -5.34
CA GLU A 32 7.20 -11.17 -6.14
C GLU A 32 7.76 -9.97 -6.90
N HIS A 33 6.89 -9.06 -7.33
CA HIS A 33 7.26 -7.90 -8.16
C HIS A 33 7.62 -6.65 -7.34
N GLN A 34 7.64 -6.75 -6.00
CA GLN A 34 8.09 -5.66 -5.15
C GLN A 34 9.55 -5.27 -5.46
N SER A 35 9.79 -3.97 -5.67
CA SER A 35 11.10 -3.43 -6.06
C SER A 35 12.24 -3.79 -5.09
N LYS A 36 11.92 -4.07 -3.83
CA LYS A 36 12.84 -4.50 -2.78
C LYS A 36 12.24 -5.62 -1.94
N LEU A 37 12.15 -6.81 -2.51
CA LEU A 37 11.67 -7.99 -1.80
C LEU A 37 12.48 -8.26 -0.51
N LEU A 38 11.78 -8.31 0.63
CA LEU A 38 12.35 -8.63 1.93
C LEU A 38 12.72 -10.11 2.00
N LYS A 39 13.84 -10.42 2.67
CA LYS A 39 14.40 -11.79 2.69
C LYS A 39 13.41 -12.85 3.21
N GLY A 40 12.58 -12.50 4.19
CA GLY A 40 11.56 -13.42 4.74
C GLY A 40 10.48 -13.78 3.73
N HIS A 41 10.11 -12.83 2.86
CA HIS A 41 8.98 -12.99 1.95
C HIS A 41 9.32 -13.88 0.77
N LYS A 42 10.60 -13.98 0.40
CA LYS A 42 11.05 -14.96 -0.59
C LYS A 42 10.75 -16.41 -0.15
N GLY A 43 10.96 -16.72 1.14
CA GLY A 43 10.65 -18.05 1.68
C GLY A 43 9.15 -18.32 1.67
N LEU A 44 8.35 -17.34 2.10
CA LEU A 44 6.90 -17.41 2.04
C LEU A 44 6.39 -17.71 0.62
N ILE A 45 6.88 -16.96 -0.38
CA ILE A 45 6.55 -17.18 -1.80
C ILE A 45 6.87 -18.62 -2.23
N GLU A 46 8.06 -19.13 -1.91
CA GLU A 46 8.48 -20.48 -2.31
C GLU A 46 7.61 -21.57 -1.64
N GLU A 47 7.26 -21.39 -0.37
CA GLU A 47 6.42 -22.32 0.38
C GLU A 47 4.98 -22.37 -0.16
N ILE A 48 4.36 -21.21 -0.41
CA ILE A 48 3.00 -21.12 -0.96
C ILE A 48 2.96 -21.72 -2.37
N ASN A 49 3.90 -21.35 -3.24
CA ASN A 49 3.99 -21.91 -4.59
C ASN A 49 4.11 -23.45 -4.56
N THR A 50 4.84 -24.01 -3.59
CA THR A 50 4.96 -25.46 -3.42
C THR A 50 3.63 -26.09 -2.98
N ARG A 51 2.90 -25.47 -2.03
CA ARG A 51 1.59 -25.96 -1.58
C ARG A 51 0.53 -25.90 -2.69
N MET A 52 0.57 -24.84 -3.49
CA MET A 52 -0.31 -24.64 -4.66
C MET A 52 -0.17 -25.70 -5.75
N GLU A 53 0.90 -26.52 -5.76
CA GLU A 53 1.02 -27.65 -6.70
C GLU A 53 0.01 -28.77 -6.41
N SER A 54 -0.64 -28.76 -5.25
CA SER A 54 -1.72 -29.70 -4.90
C SER A 54 -3.06 -29.26 -5.49
N ASP A 55 -3.74 -30.17 -6.21
CA ASP A 55 -5.05 -29.92 -6.85
C ASP A 55 -6.15 -29.50 -5.84
N GLU A 56 -6.02 -29.89 -4.57
CA GLU A 56 -7.00 -29.61 -3.50
C GLU A 56 -6.59 -28.40 -2.63
N TYR A 57 -5.49 -27.72 -2.94
CA TYR A 57 -4.89 -26.69 -2.07
C TYR A 57 -5.89 -25.64 -1.58
N TYR A 58 -6.68 -25.07 -2.48
CA TYR A 58 -7.62 -24.00 -2.18
C TYR A 58 -8.81 -24.43 -1.30
N GLU A 59 -8.98 -25.73 -1.07
CA GLU A 59 -10.00 -26.28 -0.17
C GLU A 59 -9.45 -26.58 1.23
N THR A 60 -8.16 -26.30 1.47
CA THR A 60 -7.47 -26.56 2.74
C THR A 60 -7.38 -25.33 3.64
N GLU A 61 -7.22 -25.56 4.95
CA GLU A 61 -6.91 -24.47 5.90
C GLU A 61 -5.57 -23.78 5.57
N ASP A 62 -4.62 -24.48 4.93
CA ASP A 62 -3.34 -23.89 4.53
C ASP A 62 -3.54 -22.72 3.55
N ALA A 63 -4.54 -22.78 2.66
CA ALA A 63 -4.86 -21.67 1.76
C ALA A 63 -5.36 -20.43 2.52
N ASP A 64 -6.19 -20.63 3.55
CA ASP A 64 -6.65 -19.53 4.40
C ASP A 64 -5.49 -18.90 5.18
N TYR A 65 -4.60 -19.72 5.76
CA TYR A 65 -3.41 -19.23 6.47
C TYR A 65 -2.43 -18.51 5.53
N ASP A 66 -2.24 -19.02 4.32
CA ASP A 66 -1.37 -18.42 3.32
C ASP A 66 -1.93 -17.09 2.82
N LEU A 67 -3.24 -16.98 2.65
CA LEU A 67 -3.89 -15.73 2.28
C LEU A 67 -3.70 -14.65 3.35
N GLU A 68 -3.89 -14.98 4.63
CA GLU A 68 -3.62 -14.07 5.75
C GLU A 68 -2.13 -13.66 5.81
N ALA A 69 -1.21 -14.62 5.62
CA ALA A 69 0.21 -14.33 5.58
C ALA A 69 0.60 -13.40 4.41
N LEU A 70 -0.07 -13.53 3.26
CA LEU A 70 0.10 -12.63 2.12
C LEU A 70 -0.43 -11.22 2.41
N PHE A 71 -1.55 -11.09 3.11
CA PHE A 71 -2.04 -9.78 3.58
C PHE A 71 -1.00 -9.08 4.46
N ASP A 72 -0.48 -9.77 5.47
CA ASP A 72 0.54 -9.24 6.37
C ASP A 72 1.81 -8.87 5.58
N ALA A 73 2.29 -9.75 4.71
CA ALA A 73 3.51 -9.53 3.93
C ALA A 73 3.38 -8.35 2.96
N LEU A 74 2.27 -8.21 2.25
CA LEU A 74 2.03 -7.11 1.31
C LEU A 74 1.87 -5.78 2.05
N ASN A 75 1.28 -5.80 3.26
CA ASN A 75 1.11 -4.62 4.08
C ASN A 75 2.46 -4.01 4.55
N GLU A 76 3.54 -4.80 4.63
CA GLU A 76 4.88 -4.28 4.93
C GLU A 76 5.48 -3.40 3.80
N TYR A 77 4.93 -3.47 2.59
CA TYR A 77 5.35 -2.64 1.44
C TYR A 77 4.50 -1.38 1.27
N CYS A 78 3.52 -1.16 2.14
CA CYS A 78 2.70 0.03 2.11
C CYS A 78 3.54 1.30 2.24
N MET A 79 3.17 2.31 1.46
CA MET A 79 3.66 3.66 1.67
C MET A 79 3.13 4.23 2.99
N PRO A 80 3.75 5.30 3.52
CA PRO A 80 3.26 5.95 4.73
C PRO A 80 1.76 6.26 4.63
N TYR A 81 1.00 5.85 5.65
CA TYR A 81 -0.45 6.03 5.77
C TYR A 81 -1.31 5.20 4.82
N PHE A 82 -0.74 4.22 4.14
CA PHE A 82 -1.48 3.22 3.37
C PHE A 82 -1.59 1.92 4.15
N TYR A 83 -2.56 1.11 3.77
CA TYR A 83 -2.68 -0.29 4.15
C TYR A 83 -2.93 -1.15 2.91
N PHE A 84 -2.58 -2.43 2.99
CA PHE A 84 -2.98 -3.41 1.99
C PHE A 84 -4.22 -4.14 2.49
N GLY A 85 -5.27 -4.21 1.68
CA GLY A 85 -6.53 -4.83 2.08
C GLY A 85 -7.67 -4.52 1.13
N ALA A 86 -8.90 -4.78 1.58
CA ALA A 86 -10.09 -4.43 0.82
C ALA A 86 -10.30 -2.91 0.77
N HIS A 87 -10.79 -2.43 -0.37
CA HIS A 87 -11.19 -1.05 -0.55
C HIS A 87 -12.41 -0.74 0.33
N PRO A 88 -12.48 0.40 1.04
CA PRO A 88 -13.58 0.69 1.96
C PRO A 88 -14.96 0.72 1.30
N GLY A 89 -15.01 1.06 0.01
CA GLY A 89 -16.24 1.09 -0.79
C GLY A 89 -16.54 -0.19 -1.56
N ASP A 90 -15.59 -1.14 -1.63
CA ASP A 90 -15.74 -2.40 -2.37
C ASP A 90 -14.96 -3.53 -1.69
N GLY A 91 -15.67 -4.39 -0.96
CA GLY A 91 -15.09 -5.50 -0.21
C GLY A 91 -14.48 -6.61 -1.08
N ALA A 92 -14.67 -6.56 -2.40
CA ALA A 92 -14.06 -7.47 -3.36
C ALA A 92 -12.95 -6.81 -4.20
N ASP A 93 -12.53 -5.60 -3.85
CA ASP A 93 -11.41 -4.89 -4.49
C ASP A 93 -10.25 -4.77 -3.49
N PHE A 94 -9.22 -5.58 -3.68
CA PHE A 94 -8.06 -5.65 -2.81
C PHE A 94 -6.89 -4.91 -3.42
N GLY A 95 -6.18 -4.13 -2.61
CA GLY A 95 -5.11 -3.27 -3.07
C GLY A 95 -4.50 -2.42 -1.97
N TYR A 96 -3.78 -1.39 -2.38
CA TYR A 96 -3.13 -0.44 -1.49
C TYR A 96 -3.95 0.84 -1.38
N TRP A 97 -4.47 1.11 -0.19
CA TRP A 97 -5.42 2.18 0.04
C TRP A 97 -4.95 3.13 1.14
N LEU A 98 -5.22 4.42 0.96
CA LEU A 98 -4.99 5.41 1.99
C LEU A 98 -5.93 5.14 3.16
N CYS A 99 -5.42 5.14 4.39
CA CYS A 99 -6.24 4.96 5.58
C CYS A 99 -7.38 6.00 5.62
N GLU A 100 -8.62 5.55 5.81
CA GLU A 100 -9.82 6.42 5.76
C GLU A 100 -9.74 7.63 6.70
N ASP A 101 -9.19 7.40 7.88
CA ASP A 101 -9.08 8.44 8.91
C ASP A 101 -7.84 9.34 8.74
N PHE A 102 -6.99 9.10 7.74
CA PHE A 102 -5.74 9.85 7.55
C PHE A 102 -5.97 11.35 7.48
N LYS A 103 -6.99 11.79 6.72
CA LYS A 103 -7.30 13.23 6.60
C LYS A 103 -7.64 13.87 7.93
N TYR A 104 -8.28 13.13 8.83
CA TYR A 104 -8.70 13.64 10.14
C TYR A 104 -7.55 13.56 11.16
N ASN A 105 -6.74 12.51 11.10
CA ASN A 105 -5.69 12.20 12.07
C ASN A 105 -4.28 12.66 11.65
N PHE A 106 -4.11 13.25 10.48
CA PHE A 106 -2.81 13.77 10.07
C PHE A 106 -2.42 15.00 10.91
N ASP A 107 -1.33 14.84 11.67
CA ASP A 107 -0.78 15.84 12.60
C ASP A 107 0.21 16.82 11.94
N GLY A 108 0.60 16.58 10.69
CA GLY A 108 1.49 17.46 9.92
C GLY A 108 0.80 18.72 9.40
N LEU A 109 1.53 19.52 8.65
CA LEU A 109 1.01 20.77 8.08
C LEU A 109 0.07 20.45 6.90
N LYS A 110 -1.20 20.87 6.98
CA LYS A 110 -2.16 20.78 5.88
C LYS A 110 -2.23 22.11 5.14
N VAL A 111 -2.08 22.09 3.82
CA VAL A 111 -2.19 23.26 2.95
C VAL A 111 -2.98 22.90 1.69
N ASP A 112 -3.61 23.88 1.06
CA ASP A 112 -4.12 23.79 -0.31
C ASP A 112 -3.11 24.36 -1.32
N ASP A 113 -2.40 25.44 -0.93
CA ASP A 113 -1.29 26.02 -1.66
C ASP A 113 0.07 25.79 -0.94
N LEU A 114 1.06 25.27 -1.66
CA LEU A 114 2.41 25.07 -1.15
C LEU A 114 3.11 26.39 -0.76
N SER A 115 2.63 27.54 -1.25
CA SER A 115 3.15 28.84 -0.84
C SER A 115 2.80 29.22 0.61
N ASP A 116 1.81 28.57 1.21
CA ASP A 116 1.41 28.78 2.61
C ASP A 116 2.30 28.07 3.63
N ILE A 117 3.28 27.30 3.16
CA ILE A 117 4.25 26.62 4.02
C ILE A 117 5.12 27.67 4.74
N PRO A 118 5.12 27.72 6.09
CA PRO A 118 5.91 28.70 6.82
C PRO A 118 7.41 28.60 6.49
N THR A 119 8.07 29.75 6.35
CA THR A 119 9.51 29.79 6.13
C THR A 119 10.25 29.09 7.27
N GLY A 120 11.11 28.12 6.92
CA GLY A 120 11.87 27.32 7.89
C GLY A 120 11.11 26.11 8.44
N TYR A 121 9.87 25.84 8.00
CA TYR A 121 9.17 24.61 8.36
C TYR A 121 10.00 23.38 7.99
N THR A 122 9.98 22.36 8.86
CA THR A 122 10.58 21.05 8.62
C THR A 122 9.65 20.00 9.20
N GLY A 123 9.20 19.07 8.38
CA GLY A 123 8.17 18.09 8.74
C GLY A 123 7.32 17.71 7.54
N GLU A 124 6.31 16.88 7.79
CA GLU A 124 5.39 16.42 6.76
C GLU A 124 4.36 17.49 6.40
N VAL A 125 4.12 17.66 5.10
CA VAL A 125 3.15 18.59 4.55
C VAL A 125 2.18 17.80 3.67
N LEU A 126 0.90 17.84 4.00
CA LEU A 126 -0.17 17.31 3.16
C LEU A 126 -0.77 18.44 2.35
N GLN A 127 -0.59 18.40 1.04
CA GLN A 127 -1.29 19.27 0.12
C GLN A 127 -2.62 18.61 -0.29
N VAL A 128 -3.73 19.34 -0.18
CA VAL A 128 -5.04 18.91 -0.72
C VAL A 128 -5.60 20.01 -1.61
N ASN A 129 -5.70 19.75 -2.92
CA ASN A 129 -6.25 20.75 -3.84
C ASN A 129 -7.79 20.75 -3.84
N ASP A 130 -8.37 21.72 -4.54
CA ASP A 130 -9.83 21.93 -4.69
C ASP A 130 -10.54 20.80 -5.44
N HIS A 131 -9.81 20.01 -6.21
CA HIS A 131 -10.30 18.81 -6.89
C HIS A 131 -10.24 17.54 -6.02
N GLY A 132 -9.65 17.62 -4.82
CA GLY A 132 -9.53 16.51 -3.88
C GLY A 132 -8.26 15.67 -4.04
N ASN A 133 -7.36 16.06 -4.95
CA ASN A 133 -6.06 15.41 -5.13
C ASN A 133 -5.22 15.68 -3.89
N MET A 134 -4.50 14.66 -3.45
CA MET A 134 -3.68 14.71 -2.25
C MET A 134 -2.24 14.39 -2.58
N THR A 135 -1.32 15.22 -2.10
CA THR A 135 0.10 14.92 -2.21
C THR A 135 0.76 15.10 -0.85
N LEU A 136 1.48 14.08 -0.40
CA LEU A 136 2.27 14.15 0.83
C LEU A 136 3.72 14.50 0.48
N TYR A 137 4.25 15.50 1.18
CA TYR A 137 5.63 15.92 1.10
C TYR A 137 6.32 15.80 2.45
N TYR A 138 7.64 15.64 2.44
CA TYR A 138 8.49 16.03 3.54
C TYR A 138 9.18 17.35 3.21
N CYS A 139 8.96 18.38 4.03
CA CYS A 139 9.66 19.66 3.91
C CYS A 139 10.93 19.63 4.76
N SER A 140 12.06 20.05 4.19
CA SER A 140 13.31 20.25 4.93
C SER A 140 14.14 21.34 4.27
N LEU A 141 14.58 22.32 5.07
CA LEU A 141 15.38 23.46 4.62
C LEU A 141 14.76 24.20 3.41
N GLY A 142 13.42 24.34 3.42
CA GLY A 142 12.66 24.99 2.34
C GLY A 142 12.56 24.19 1.04
N ARG A 143 12.98 22.92 1.03
CA ARG A 143 12.80 21.99 -0.09
C ARG A 143 11.72 20.98 0.25
N LEU A 144 10.87 20.69 -0.73
CA LEU A 144 9.86 19.64 -0.65
C LEU A 144 10.37 18.38 -1.34
N TYR A 145 10.17 17.24 -0.66
CA TYR A 145 10.42 15.91 -1.18
C TYR A 145 9.09 15.18 -1.20
N GLU A 146 8.57 14.88 -2.38
CA GLU A 146 7.33 14.12 -2.53
C GLU A 146 7.50 12.70 -1.97
N ILE A 147 6.52 12.27 -1.20
CA ILE A 147 6.43 10.91 -0.64
C ILE A 147 5.46 10.08 -1.48
N TRP A 148 4.26 10.60 -1.74
CA TRP A 148 3.24 9.98 -2.60
C TRP A 148 2.23 11.04 -3.08
N SER A 149 1.48 10.72 -4.14
CA SER A 149 0.39 11.55 -4.66
C SER A 149 -0.81 10.70 -5.10
N ILE A 150 -2.02 11.17 -4.82
CA ILE A 150 -3.28 10.59 -5.30
C ILE A 150 -3.98 11.68 -6.12
N VAL A 151 -4.29 11.38 -7.37
CA VAL A 151 -4.83 12.32 -8.39
C VAL A 151 -6.14 11.78 -8.94
#